data_AF-A0A3B0TL84-F1
#
_entry.id   AF-A0A3B0TL84-F1
#
_cell.length_a   1.000
_cell.length_b   1.000
_cell.length_c   1.000
_cell.angle_alpha   90.00
_cell.angle_beta   90.00
_cell.angle_gamma   90.00
#
_symmetry.space_group_name_H-M   'P 1'
#
loop_
_entity.id
_entity.type
_entity.pdbx_description
1 polymer ?
#
loop_
_entity_poly.entity_id
_entity_poly.type
_entity_poly.pdbx_seq_one_letter_code
_entity_poly.pdbx_strand_id
1 'polypeptide(L)'
;MLKLFKITFKKYALSNTFLGFSFIIIWIIVLWMLNNQFNEESTQIPASWFGILNSFYIITFAPLIAKIWESKYNPSATVKFGIGLILLGFGFGVLAYGSSNIPQGAQTASVSIVWLILAYLLHTLGELSLSPVGLSYVSKLVPAAKIGMMFGLWYIAVGLGNFSAGKLGGMIDSITAEYNMTTFFLIFTFIPIGAGLFLMALTPVIKKLMHGVK
;
A
#
# COMPACT_ATOMS: atom_id res chain seq x y z
N MET A 1 -35.35 -6.30 0.02
CA MET A 1 -34.26 -7.29 -0.01
C MET A 1 -34.74 -8.71 -0.36
N LEU A 2 -35.71 -9.29 0.35
CA LEU A 2 -36.20 -10.67 0.14
C LEU A 2 -36.80 -10.95 -1.26
N LYS A 3 -37.52 -9.99 -1.86
CA LYS A 3 -38.02 -10.12 -3.26
C LYS A 3 -36.89 -10.16 -4.28
N LEU A 4 -35.81 -9.40 -4.05
CA LEU A 4 -34.63 -9.38 -4.92
C LEU A 4 -33.89 -10.71 -4.85
N PHE A 5 -33.72 -11.25 -3.64
CA PHE A 5 -33.13 -12.58 -3.42
C PHE A 5 -33.92 -13.69 -4.15
N LYS A 6 -35.26 -13.70 -4.05
CA LYS A 6 -36.11 -14.66 -4.77
C LYS A 6 -35.93 -14.60 -6.30
N ILE A 7 -35.75 -13.41 -6.86
CA ILE A 7 -35.57 -13.22 -8.31
C ILE A 7 -34.17 -13.66 -8.75
N THR A 8 -33.12 -13.27 -8.01
CA THR A 8 -31.74 -13.64 -8.31
C THR A 8 -31.51 -15.15 -8.15
N PHE A 9 -32.07 -15.77 -7.12
CA PHE A 9 -31.97 -17.21 -6.89
C PHE A 9 -32.65 -18.02 -7.99
N LYS A 10 -33.72 -17.51 -8.61
CA LYS A 10 -34.39 -18.21 -9.73
C LYS A 10 -33.53 -18.22 -11.01
N LYS A 11 -32.72 -17.19 -11.24
CA LYS A 11 -31.93 -17.01 -12.49
C LYS A 11 -30.47 -17.45 -12.35
N TYR A 12 -29.91 -17.37 -11.13
CA TYR A 12 -28.51 -17.68 -10.81
C TYR A 12 -28.38 -18.57 -9.56
N ALA A 13 -29.30 -19.54 -9.41
CA ALA A 13 -29.38 -20.42 -8.24
C ALA A 13 -28.01 -20.96 -7.81
N LEU A 14 -27.31 -21.62 -8.74
CA LEU A 14 -26.04 -22.28 -8.50
C LEU A 14 -24.93 -21.34 -7.98
N SER A 15 -24.84 -20.13 -8.55
CA SER A 15 -23.87 -19.12 -8.12
C SER A 15 -24.20 -18.59 -6.73
N ASN A 16 -25.49 -18.33 -6.45
CA ASN A 16 -25.94 -17.88 -5.13
C ASN A 16 -25.75 -18.95 -4.04
N THR A 17 -25.98 -20.24 -4.34
CA THR A 17 -25.68 -21.31 -3.39
C THR A 17 -24.18 -21.41 -3.13
N PHE A 18 -23.35 -21.37 -4.18
CA PHE A 18 -21.89 -21.43 -4.03
C PHE A 18 -21.35 -20.26 -3.20
N LEU A 19 -21.86 -19.05 -3.42
CA LEU A 19 -21.48 -17.85 -2.68
C LEU A 19 -21.94 -17.92 -1.22
N GLY A 20 -23.16 -18.43 -0.97
CA GLY A 20 -23.66 -18.68 0.38
C GLY A 20 -22.85 -19.72 1.14
N PHE A 21 -22.48 -20.83 0.50
CA PHE A 21 -21.60 -21.84 1.10
C PHE A 21 -20.20 -21.27 1.38
N SER A 22 -19.62 -20.54 0.44
CA SER A 22 -18.31 -19.88 0.61
C SER A 22 -18.33 -18.93 1.82
N PHE A 23 -19.41 -18.16 1.97
CA PHE A 23 -19.58 -17.25 3.11
C PHE A 23 -19.62 -18.00 4.44
N ILE A 24 -20.40 -19.09 4.54
CA ILE A 24 -20.47 -19.92 5.74
C ILE A 24 -19.10 -20.52 6.08
N ILE A 25 -18.38 -21.06 5.08
CA ILE A 25 -17.04 -21.63 5.26
C ILE A 25 -16.08 -20.57 5.80
N ILE A 26 -16.07 -19.36 5.24
CA ILE A 26 -15.23 -18.25 5.71
C ILE A 26 -15.53 -17.94 7.18
N TRP A 27 -16.80 -17.84 7.57
CA TRP A 27 -17.17 -17.57 8.96
C TRP A 27 -16.80 -18.69 9.92
N ILE A 28 -16.93 -19.96 9.50
CA ILE A 28 -16.46 -21.10 10.30
C ILE A 28 -14.94 -21.01 10.51
N ILE A 29 -14.17 -20.71 9.46
CA ILE A 29 -12.71 -20.52 9.56
C ILE A 29 -12.38 -19.35 10.49
N VAL A 30 -13.07 -18.22 10.37
CA VAL A 30 -12.87 -17.05 11.22
C VAL A 30 -13.17 -17.37 12.69
N LEU A 31 -14.29 -18.04 12.98
CA LEU A 31 -14.65 -18.45 14.34
C LEU A 31 -13.65 -19.46 14.90
N TRP A 32 -13.19 -20.41 14.08
CA TRP A 32 -12.15 -21.37 14.46
C TRP A 32 -10.82 -20.67 14.77
N MET A 33 -10.38 -19.73 13.91
CA MET A 33 -9.17 -18.93 14.14
C MET A 33 -9.29 -18.10 15.42
N LEU A 34 -10.44 -17.44 15.64
CA LEU A 34 -10.68 -16.66 16.86
C LEU A 34 -10.62 -17.55 18.10
N ASN A 35 -11.30 -18.71 18.07
CA ASN A 35 -11.26 -19.65 19.18
C ASN A 35 -9.82 -20.13 19.46
N ASN A 36 -9.02 -20.42 18.43
CA ASN A 36 -7.62 -20.78 18.63
C ASN A 36 -6.82 -19.66 19.31
N GLN A 37 -7.01 -18.41 18.86
CA GLN A 37 -6.34 -17.24 19.41
C GLN A 37 -6.77 -16.92 20.85
N PHE A 38 -8.04 -17.13 21.21
CA PHE A 38 -8.53 -16.93 22.59
C PHE A 38 -8.07 -18.01 23.56
N ASN A 39 -7.69 -19.19 23.07
CA ASN A 39 -7.22 -20.31 23.89
C ASN A 39 -5.68 -20.33 24.06
N GLU A 40 -4.94 -19.42 23.42
CA GLU A 40 -3.49 -19.27 23.64
C GLU A 40 -3.21 -18.56 24.97
N GLU A 41 -2.28 -19.11 25.78
CA GLU A 41 -1.93 -18.58 27.11
C GLU A 41 -1.20 -17.23 27.06
N SER A 42 -0.62 -16.86 25.90
CA SER A 42 0.04 -15.57 25.69
C SER A 42 -0.66 -14.77 24.60
N THR A 43 -1.09 -13.54 24.91
CA THR A 43 -1.70 -12.63 23.93
C THR A 43 -0.64 -12.12 22.95
N GLN A 44 -0.44 -12.83 21.84
CA GLN A 44 0.41 -12.37 20.73
C GLN A 44 -0.47 -11.77 19.64
N ILE A 45 -0.10 -10.60 19.12
CA ILE A 45 -0.83 -9.97 18.01
C ILE A 45 -0.32 -10.59 16.70
N PRO A 46 -1.16 -11.27 15.91
CA PRO A 46 -0.72 -11.84 14.63
C PRO A 46 -0.26 -10.75 13.67
N ALA A 47 0.85 -10.98 12.96
CA ALA A 47 1.38 -10.02 11.97
C ALA A 47 0.35 -9.68 10.87
N SER A 48 -0.56 -10.60 10.55
CA SER A 48 -1.63 -10.39 9.56
C SER A 48 -2.62 -9.29 9.97
N TRP A 49 -2.77 -9.00 11.28
CA TRP A 49 -3.70 -7.99 11.76
C TRP A 49 -3.27 -6.58 11.36
N PHE A 50 -1.97 -6.32 11.18
CA PHE A 50 -1.47 -5.02 10.74
C PHE A 50 -1.96 -4.65 9.33
N GLY A 51 -2.38 -5.62 8.52
CA GLY A 51 -3.01 -5.36 7.23
C GLY A 51 -4.27 -4.49 7.33
N ILE A 52 -4.99 -4.53 8.46
CA ILE A 52 -6.18 -3.70 8.67
C ILE A 52 -5.85 -2.21 8.75
N LEU A 53 -4.63 -1.86 9.17
CA LEU A 53 -4.22 -0.46 9.34
C LEU A 53 -4.24 0.29 8.03
N ASN A 54 -3.84 -0.34 6.92
CA ASN A 54 -3.89 0.29 5.59
C ASN A 54 -5.34 0.68 5.24
N SER A 55 -6.28 -0.27 5.31
CA SER A 55 -7.70 0.00 5.04
C SER A 55 -8.29 1.05 5.98
N PHE A 56 -7.98 0.98 7.27
CA PHE A 56 -8.41 1.96 8.27
C PHE A 56 -7.93 3.37 7.90
N TYR A 57 -6.64 3.54 7.63
CA TYR A 57 -6.07 4.84 7.29
C TYR A 57 -6.59 5.39 5.95
N ILE A 58 -6.83 4.55 4.94
CA ILE A 58 -7.49 4.99 3.70
C ILE A 58 -8.86 5.57 4.03
N ILE A 59 -9.71 4.85 4.77
CA ILE A 59 -11.07 5.29 5.09
C ILE A 59 -11.05 6.60 5.90
N THR A 60 -10.13 6.71 6.87
CA THR A 60 -10.02 7.88 7.74
C THR A 60 -9.45 9.11 7.00
N PHE A 61 -8.39 8.94 6.20
CA PHE A 61 -7.62 10.06 5.65
C PHE A 61 -7.93 10.38 4.18
N ALA A 62 -8.53 9.47 3.39
CA ALA A 62 -8.86 9.75 2.00
C ALA A 62 -9.74 11.01 1.82
N PRO A 63 -10.79 11.26 2.64
CA PRO A 63 -11.59 12.48 2.51
C PRO A 63 -10.78 13.76 2.79
N LEU A 64 -9.86 13.71 3.76
CA LEU A 64 -9.01 14.84 4.11
C LEU A 64 -8.03 15.15 2.97
N ILE A 65 -7.36 14.13 2.46
CA ILE A 65 -6.40 14.25 1.35
C ILE A 65 -7.09 14.73 0.07
N ALA A 66 -8.28 14.21 -0.24
CA ALA A 66 -9.09 14.68 -1.36
C ALA A 66 -9.40 16.19 -1.26
N LYS A 67 -9.80 16.67 -0.08
CA LYS A 67 -10.09 18.09 0.16
C LYS A 67 -8.86 18.98 -0.04
N ILE A 68 -7.67 18.51 0.35
CA ILE A 68 -6.41 19.23 0.10
C ILE A 68 -6.15 19.35 -1.41
N TRP A 69 -6.37 18.27 -2.16
CA TRP A 69 -6.20 18.24 -3.61
C TRP A 69 -7.25 19.03 -4.39
N GLU A 70 -8.42 19.27 -3.83
CA GLU A 70 -9.44 20.15 -4.43
C GLU A 70 -9.21 21.63 -4.08
N SER A 71 -8.36 21.91 -3.09
CA SER A 71 -8.08 23.28 -2.64
C SER A 71 -7.17 24.06 -3.60
N LYS A 72 -7.01 25.36 -3.33
CA LYS A 72 -6.05 26.24 -4.02
C LYS A 72 -4.60 25.74 -3.95
N TYR A 73 -4.28 24.90 -2.97
CA TYR A 73 -2.94 24.35 -2.76
C TYR A 73 -2.67 23.05 -3.54
N ASN A 74 -3.55 22.68 -4.48
CA ASN A 74 -3.39 21.50 -5.32
C ASN A 74 -2.05 21.54 -6.11
N PRO A 75 -1.06 20.70 -5.76
CA PRO A 75 0.21 20.68 -6.46
C PRO A 75 0.08 19.85 -7.76
N SER A 76 1.05 20.00 -8.66
CA SER A 76 1.06 19.22 -9.90
C SER A 76 1.22 17.72 -9.63
N ALA A 77 0.76 16.89 -10.57
CA ALA A 77 0.88 15.43 -10.53
C ALA A 77 2.24 14.93 -10.05
N THR A 78 3.29 15.45 -10.68
CA THR A 78 4.69 15.12 -10.42
C THR A 78 5.07 15.37 -8.96
N VAL A 79 4.55 16.45 -8.37
CA VAL A 79 4.79 16.81 -6.97
C VAL A 79 3.99 15.89 -6.05
N LYS A 80 2.73 15.56 -6.38
CA LYS A 80 1.95 14.56 -5.62
C LYS A 80 2.64 13.19 -5.60
N PHE A 81 3.15 12.75 -6.76
CA PHE A 81 3.93 11.53 -6.85
C PHE A 81 5.20 11.61 -6.00
N GLY A 82 5.92 12.72 -6.06
CA GLY A 82 7.10 12.93 -5.22
C GLY A 82 6.79 12.90 -3.73
N ILE A 83 5.69 13.55 -3.29
CA ILE A 83 5.24 13.53 -1.89
C ILE A 83 4.97 12.08 -1.47
N GLY A 84 4.31 11.30 -2.32
CA GLY A 84 4.04 9.89 -2.06
C GLY A 84 5.31 9.06 -1.84
N LEU A 85 6.31 9.23 -2.70
CA LEU A 85 7.60 8.53 -2.58
C LEU A 85 8.40 8.96 -1.35
N ILE A 86 8.38 10.25 -1.00
CA ILE A 86 9.04 10.78 0.19
C ILE A 86 8.37 10.25 1.47
N LEU A 87 7.03 10.24 1.53
CA LEU A 87 6.28 9.66 2.65
C LEU A 87 6.57 8.17 2.82
N LEU A 88 6.65 7.43 1.72
CA LEU A 88 7.03 6.02 1.74
C LEU A 88 8.44 5.82 2.30
N GLY A 89 9.42 6.62 1.84
CA GLY A 89 10.76 6.56 2.40
C GLY A 89 10.83 6.95 3.88
N PHE A 90 10.06 7.95 4.33
CA PHE A 90 9.96 8.26 5.76
C PHE A 90 9.34 7.11 6.57
N GLY A 91 8.38 6.38 6.02
CA GLY A 91 7.83 5.17 6.66
C GLY A 91 8.90 4.11 6.90
N PHE A 92 9.75 3.86 5.91
CA PHE A 92 10.93 3.01 6.10
C PHE A 92 11.96 3.60 7.07
N GLY A 93 12.13 4.93 7.08
CA GLY A 93 13.04 5.60 8.03
C GLY A 93 12.59 5.43 9.49
N VAL A 94 11.29 5.42 9.74
CA VAL A 94 10.69 5.12 11.05
C VAL A 94 10.99 3.68 11.46
N LEU A 95 10.93 2.71 10.53
CA LEU A 95 11.33 1.32 10.79
C LEU A 95 12.84 1.19 11.03
N ALA A 96 13.67 1.90 10.27
CA ALA A 96 15.11 1.96 10.47
C ALA A 96 15.42 2.43 11.90
N TYR A 97 14.83 3.53 12.33
CA TYR A 97 14.98 4.03 13.70
C TYR A 97 14.45 3.04 14.74
N GLY A 98 13.27 2.46 14.54
CA GLY A 98 12.69 1.46 15.43
C GLY A 98 13.55 0.20 15.60
N SER A 99 14.31 -0.17 14.56
CA SER A 99 15.23 -1.30 14.55
C SER A 99 16.65 -0.98 15.07
N SER A 100 16.97 0.28 15.36
CA SER A 100 18.34 0.72 15.70
C SER A 100 18.92 0.07 16.95
N ASN A 101 18.07 -0.31 17.90
CA ASN A 101 18.47 -0.97 19.14
C ASN A 101 18.60 -2.50 19.00
N ILE A 102 18.37 -3.05 17.80
CA ILE A 102 18.51 -4.49 17.54
C ILE A 102 20.00 -4.78 17.25
N PRO A 103 20.70 -5.56 18.10
CA PRO A 103 22.08 -5.92 17.85
C PRO A 103 22.22 -6.75 16.58
N GLN A 104 23.33 -6.57 15.86
CA GLN A 104 23.65 -7.42 14.71
C GLN A 104 23.78 -8.88 15.16
N GLY A 105 23.14 -9.79 14.43
CA GLY A 105 23.12 -11.22 14.76
C GLY A 105 22.11 -11.62 15.85
N ALA A 106 21.27 -10.70 16.33
CA ALA A 106 20.16 -11.05 17.22
C ALA A 106 19.17 -11.99 16.49
N GLN A 107 18.97 -13.19 17.02
CA GLN A 107 18.00 -14.15 16.48
C GLN A 107 16.56 -13.78 16.84
N THR A 108 16.38 -13.11 17.97
CA THR A 108 15.09 -12.59 18.42
C THR A 108 15.27 -11.18 18.99
N ALA A 109 14.39 -10.28 18.60
CA ALA A 109 14.33 -8.92 19.14
C ALA A 109 12.88 -8.45 19.15
N SER A 110 12.51 -7.74 20.21
CA SER A 110 11.19 -7.15 20.35
C SER A 110 11.32 -5.64 20.33
N VAL A 111 10.56 -5.00 19.43
CA VAL A 111 10.46 -3.54 19.32
C VAL A 111 9.01 -3.13 19.50
N SER A 112 8.79 -1.87 19.87
CA SER A 112 7.44 -1.33 20.05
C SER A 112 6.61 -1.45 18.78
N ILE A 113 5.36 -1.89 18.93
CA ILE A 113 4.37 -1.97 17.85
C ILE A 113 4.12 -0.63 17.16
N VAL A 114 4.37 0.48 17.86
CA VAL A 114 4.16 1.85 17.36
C VAL A 114 4.95 2.12 16.08
N TRP A 115 6.12 1.49 15.90
CA TRP A 115 6.92 1.66 14.69
C TRP A 115 6.21 1.15 13.43
N LEU A 116 5.53 0.00 13.52
CA LEU A 116 4.72 -0.53 12.43
C LEU A 116 3.48 0.34 12.19
N ILE A 117 2.80 0.77 13.26
CA ILE A 117 1.62 1.64 13.16
C ILE A 117 1.96 2.93 12.39
N LEU A 118 3.08 3.58 12.74
CA LEU A 118 3.56 4.77 12.06
C LEU A 118 4.02 4.51 10.62
N ALA A 119 4.70 3.39 10.36
CA ALA A 119 5.12 3.03 9.01
C ALA A 119 3.91 2.80 8.08
N TYR A 120 2.90 2.07 8.55
CA TYR A 120 1.64 1.88 7.82
C TYR A 120 0.92 3.21 7.57
N LEU A 121 0.88 4.12 8.56
CA LEU A 121 0.31 5.45 8.38
C LEU A 121 1.00 6.21 7.26
N LEU A 122 2.34 6.31 7.31
CA LEU A 122 3.13 7.04 6.32
C LEU A 122 3.03 6.43 4.92
N HIS A 123 3.10 5.09 4.82
CA HIS A 123 2.95 4.38 3.55
C HIS A 123 1.56 4.60 2.96
N THR A 124 0.50 4.53 3.76
CA THR A 124 -0.87 4.77 3.30
C THR A 124 -1.10 6.22 2.90
N LEU A 125 -0.58 7.22 3.63
CA LEU A 125 -0.65 8.62 3.21
C LEU A 125 0.11 8.84 1.89
N GLY A 126 1.22 8.13 1.68
CA GLY A 126 1.94 8.11 0.42
C GLY A 126 1.13 7.48 -0.72
N GLU A 127 0.46 6.37 -0.46
CA GLU A 127 -0.45 5.69 -1.38
C GLU A 127 -1.59 6.60 -1.83
N LEU A 128 -2.24 7.30 -0.88
CA LEU A 128 -3.31 8.28 -1.16
C LEU A 128 -2.83 9.46 -2.01
N SER A 129 -1.53 9.74 -2.05
CA SER A 129 -0.93 10.76 -2.91
C SER A 129 -0.66 10.25 -4.33
N LEU A 130 -0.45 8.94 -4.51
CA LEU A 130 -0.07 8.29 -5.77
C LEU A 130 -1.27 7.74 -6.54
N SER A 131 -2.12 6.96 -5.86
CA SER A 131 -3.16 6.15 -6.48
C SER A 131 -4.23 6.94 -7.26
N PRO A 132 -4.76 8.10 -6.80
CA PRO A 132 -5.74 8.86 -7.59
C PRO A 132 -5.09 9.58 -8.77
N VAL A 133 -3.79 9.89 -8.67
CA VAL A 133 -3.06 10.67 -9.69
C VAL A 133 -2.66 9.75 -10.85
N GLY A 134 -2.10 8.57 -10.57
CA GLY A 134 -1.61 7.66 -11.61
C GLY A 134 -2.66 7.31 -12.67
N LEU A 135 -3.85 6.87 -12.22
CA LEU A 135 -4.93 6.47 -13.14
C LEU A 135 -5.59 7.67 -13.84
N SER A 136 -5.63 8.84 -13.19
CA SER A 136 -6.18 10.06 -13.79
C SER A 136 -5.30 10.56 -14.95
N TYR A 137 -3.98 10.50 -14.82
CA TYR A 137 -3.08 10.96 -15.88
C TYR A 137 -2.98 9.98 -17.04
N VAL A 138 -2.99 8.68 -16.77
CA VAL A 138 -3.07 7.66 -17.82
C VAL A 138 -4.32 7.85 -18.66
N SER A 139 -5.47 8.16 -18.06
CA SER A 139 -6.71 8.39 -18.83
C SER A 139 -6.76 9.74 -19.55
N LYS A 140 -6.09 10.79 -19.04
CA LYS A 140 -6.07 12.13 -19.68
C LYS A 140 -5.05 12.30 -20.81
N LEU A 141 -3.90 11.64 -20.73
CA LEU A 141 -2.78 11.83 -21.68
C LEU A 141 -2.81 10.84 -22.85
N VAL A 142 -3.60 9.77 -22.74
CA VAL A 142 -3.63 8.68 -23.71
C VAL A 142 -4.77 8.87 -24.70
N PRO A 143 -4.54 8.73 -26.02
CA PRO A 143 -5.61 8.75 -27.01
C PRO A 143 -6.67 7.69 -26.70
N ALA A 144 -7.95 8.02 -26.87
CA ALA A 144 -9.07 7.14 -26.52
C ALA A 144 -8.93 5.71 -27.07
N ALA A 145 -8.42 5.55 -28.29
CA ALA A 145 -8.19 4.26 -28.94
C ALA A 145 -7.13 3.37 -28.25
N LYS A 146 -6.25 3.93 -27.42
CA LYS A 146 -5.12 3.22 -26.77
C LYS A 146 -5.26 3.12 -25.25
N ILE A 147 -6.37 3.58 -24.66
CA ILE A 147 -6.58 3.57 -23.21
C ILE A 147 -6.46 2.14 -22.63
N GLY A 148 -7.04 1.13 -23.29
CA GLY A 148 -6.95 -0.26 -22.84
C GLY A 148 -5.51 -0.80 -22.78
N MET A 149 -4.66 -0.45 -23.76
CA MET A 149 -3.25 -0.83 -23.78
C MET A 149 -2.48 -0.18 -22.62
N MET A 150 -2.80 1.07 -22.28
CA MET A 150 -2.13 1.79 -21.19
C MET A 150 -2.54 1.30 -19.81
N PHE A 151 -3.79 0.87 -19.62
CA PHE A 151 -4.16 0.13 -18.42
C PHE A 151 -3.43 -1.22 -18.32
N GLY A 152 -3.27 -1.94 -19.44
CA GLY A 152 -2.45 -3.16 -19.47
C GLY A 152 -1.01 -2.90 -19.04
N LEU A 153 -0.37 -1.85 -19.57
CA LEU A 153 0.98 -1.46 -19.20
C LEU A 153 1.09 -1.03 -17.73
N TRP A 154 0.10 -0.29 -17.22
CA TRP A 154 0.01 0.08 -15.82
C TRP A 154 0.01 -1.16 -14.90
N TYR A 155 -0.83 -2.15 -15.19
CA TYR A 155 -0.87 -3.38 -14.39
C TYR A 155 0.38 -4.24 -14.53
N ILE A 156 1.04 -4.25 -15.69
CA ILE A 156 2.36 -4.89 -15.84
C ILE A 156 3.38 -4.20 -14.94
N ALA A 157 3.40 -2.86 -14.91
CA ALA A 157 4.30 -2.11 -14.04
C ALA A 157 4.03 -2.40 -12.54
N VAL A 158 2.75 -2.49 -12.14
CA VAL A 158 2.37 -2.91 -10.77
C VAL A 158 2.83 -4.33 -10.48
N GLY A 159 2.69 -5.26 -11.43
CA GLY A 159 3.16 -6.63 -11.28
C GLY A 159 4.67 -6.73 -11.11
N LEU A 160 5.44 -6.02 -11.94
CA LEU A 160 6.90 -5.92 -11.83
C LEU A 160 7.33 -5.28 -10.50
N GLY A 161 6.59 -4.26 -10.04
CA GLY A 161 6.79 -3.65 -8.73
C GLY A 161 6.60 -4.64 -7.58
N ASN A 162 5.51 -5.40 -7.57
CA ASN A 162 5.25 -6.42 -6.55
C ASN A 162 6.27 -7.57 -6.60
N PHE A 163 6.65 -8.02 -7.79
CA PHE A 163 7.70 -9.04 -7.96
C PHE A 163 9.03 -8.55 -7.38
N SER A 164 9.41 -7.31 -7.69
CA SER A 164 10.63 -6.69 -7.17
C SER A 164 10.56 -6.51 -5.65
N ALA A 165 9.41 -6.10 -5.12
CA ALA A 165 9.18 -5.98 -3.68
C ALA A 165 9.31 -7.33 -2.96
N GLY A 166 8.76 -8.41 -3.53
CA GLY A 166 8.91 -9.76 -3.00
C GLY A 166 10.37 -10.24 -3.00
N LYS A 167 11.09 -10.03 -4.12
CA LYS A 167 12.50 -10.42 -4.24
C LYS A 167 13.40 -9.63 -3.27
N LEU A 168 13.26 -8.31 -3.24
CA LEU A 168 14.08 -7.44 -2.39
C LEU A 168 13.71 -7.59 -0.90
N GLY A 169 12.42 -7.77 -0.60
CA GLY A 169 11.93 -8.07 0.75
C GLY A 169 12.46 -9.41 1.28
N GLY A 170 12.58 -10.42 0.42
CA GLY A 170 13.18 -11.71 0.76
C GLY A 170 14.69 -11.67 1.01
N MET A 171 15.38 -10.57 0.69
CA MET A 171 16.81 -10.37 0.99
C MET A 171 17.06 -9.82 2.40
N ILE A 172 16.01 -9.62 3.20
CA ILE A 172 16.12 -9.06 4.55
C ILE A 172 17.09 -9.84 5.45
N ASP A 173 17.05 -11.17 5.39
CA ASP A 173 17.90 -12.03 6.22
C ASP A 173 19.38 -11.90 5.82
N SER A 174 19.67 -11.95 4.52
CA SER A 174 21.04 -11.81 4.00
C SER A 174 21.65 -10.44 4.32
N ILE A 175 20.89 -9.36 4.11
CA ILE A 175 21.37 -7.99 4.37
C ILE A 175 21.52 -7.74 5.87
N THR A 176 20.60 -8.27 6.69
CA THR A 176 20.66 -8.13 8.15
C THR A 176 21.83 -8.91 8.74
N ALA A 177 22.17 -10.07 8.18
CA ALA A 177 23.32 -10.86 8.60
C ALA A 177 24.66 -10.14 8.29
N GLU A 178 24.79 -9.55 7.10
CA GLU A 178 26.02 -8.86 6.68
C GLU A 178 26.19 -7.49 7.36
N TYR A 179 25.10 -6.71 7.47
CA TYR A 179 25.14 -5.34 8.00
C TYR A 179 24.33 -5.20 9.30
N ASN A 180 23.00 -5.07 9.19
CA ASN A 180 22.01 -5.05 10.26
C ASN A 180 20.62 -4.69 9.70
N MET A 181 19.58 -4.83 10.52
CA MET A 181 18.19 -4.54 10.15
C MET A 181 17.96 -3.06 9.80
N THR A 182 18.66 -2.14 10.48
CA THR A 182 18.56 -0.70 10.21
C THR A 182 19.05 -0.36 8.81
N THR A 183 20.14 -0.97 8.36
CA THR A 183 20.72 -0.75 7.03
C THR A 183 19.76 -1.20 5.94
N PHE A 184 19.10 -2.34 6.13
CA PHE A 184 18.05 -2.81 5.23
C PHE A 184 16.96 -1.75 5.03
N PHE A 185 16.39 -1.23 6.12
CA PHE A 185 15.35 -0.20 6.03
C PHE A 185 15.86 1.16 5.52
N LEU A 186 17.12 1.53 5.78
CA LEU A 186 17.71 2.77 5.27
C LEU A 186 17.85 2.76 3.73
N ILE A 187 18.12 1.61 3.12
CA ILE A 187 18.11 1.47 1.65
C ILE A 187 16.74 1.88 1.09
N PHE A 188 15.66 1.38 1.68
CA PHE A 188 14.28 1.73 1.32
C PHE A 188 13.82 3.10 1.85
N THR A 189 14.64 3.78 2.64
CA THR A 189 14.41 5.17 3.06
C THR A 189 14.97 6.13 2.00
N PHE A 190 16.25 5.99 1.67
CA PHE A 190 16.94 6.95 0.82
C PHE A 190 16.57 6.81 -0.66
N ILE A 191 16.35 5.60 -1.17
CA ILE A 191 16.01 5.40 -2.59
C ILE A 191 14.67 6.08 -2.96
N PRO A 192 13.55 5.84 -2.24
CA PRO A 192 12.29 6.51 -2.55
C PRO A 192 12.33 8.02 -2.32
N ILE A 193 13.01 8.50 -1.26
CA ILE A 193 13.17 9.94 -1.02
C ILE A 193 13.95 10.59 -2.18
N GLY A 194 15.07 10.00 -2.59
CA GLY A 194 15.88 10.47 -3.71
C GLY A 194 15.08 10.48 -5.02
N ALA A 195 14.35 9.40 -5.31
CA ALA A 195 13.48 9.32 -6.48
C ALA A 195 12.35 10.36 -6.44
N GLY A 196 11.75 10.60 -5.26
CA GLY A 196 10.71 11.60 -5.07
C GLY A 196 11.21 13.02 -5.30
N LEU A 197 12.38 13.37 -4.73
CA LEU A 197 13.03 14.67 -4.94
C LEU A 197 13.44 14.87 -6.40
N PHE A 198 14.01 13.85 -7.03
CA PHE A 198 14.36 13.88 -8.45
C PHE A 198 13.14 14.11 -9.33
N LEU A 199 12.04 13.39 -9.06
CA LEU A 199 10.78 13.57 -9.77
C LEU A 199 10.23 14.99 -9.59
N MET A 200 10.25 15.52 -8.36
CA MET A 200 9.85 16.91 -8.10
C MET A 200 10.72 17.91 -8.87
N ALA A 201 12.04 17.70 -8.95
CA ALA A 201 12.94 18.54 -9.72
C ALA A 201 12.66 18.51 -11.24
N LEU A 202 12.10 17.41 -11.76
CA LEU A 202 11.66 17.29 -13.15
C LEU A 202 10.28 17.91 -13.44
N THR A 203 9.55 18.37 -12.42
CA THR A 203 8.26 19.06 -12.57
C THR A 203 8.23 20.15 -13.67
N PRO A 204 9.18 21.10 -13.75
CA PRO A 204 9.16 22.13 -14.79
C PRO A 204 9.25 21.56 -16.20
N VAL A 205 10.06 20.51 -16.39
CA VAL A 205 10.21 19.83 -17.69
C VAL A 205 8.94 19.07 -18.07
N ILE A 206 8.40 18.30 -17.13
CA ILE A 206 7.17 17.52 -17.35
C ILE A 206 5.99 18.44 -17.65
N LYS A 207 5.85 19.55 -16.92
CA LYS A 207 4.81 20.56 -17.21
C LYS A 207 4.93 21.14 -18.62
N LYS A 208 6.15 21.38 -19.11
CA LYS A 208 6.39 21.86 -20.48
C LYS A 208 5.97 20.81 -21.53
N LEU A 209 6.21 19.53 -21.26
CA LEU A 209 5.88 18.42 -22.16
C LEU A 209 4.39 18.06 -22.17
N MET A 210 3.65 18.37 -21.09
CA MET A 210 2.23 18.07 -20.95
C MET A 210 1.29 18.97 -21.79
N HIS A 211 1.81 19.89 -22.62
CA HIS A 211 1.03 20.74 -23.54
C HIS A 211 -0.26 21.35 -22.94
N GLY A 212 -0.23 21.76 -21.66
CA GLY A 212 -1.37 22.41 -21.01
C GLY A 212 -2.46 21.50 -20.45
N VAL A 213 -2.28 20.17 -20.45
CA VAL A 213 -3.22 19.23 -19.79
C VAL A 213 -3.14 19.41 -18.27
N LYS A 214 -4.24 19.85 -17.65
CA LYS A 214 -4.38 20.01 -16.18
C LYS A 214 -5.04 18.78 -15.54
#